data_AF-A0A1Q3YVS2-F1
#
_entry.id   AF-A0A1Q3YVS2-F1
#
_cell.length_a   1.000
_cell.length_b   1.000
_cell.length_c   1.000
_cell.angle_alpha   90.00
_cell.angle_beta   90.00
_cell.angle_gamma   90.00
#
_symmetry.space_group_name_H-M   'P 1'
#
loop_
_entity.id
_entity.type
_entity.pdbx_description
1 polymer ?
#
loop_
_entity_poly.entity_id
_entity_poly.type
_entity_poly.pdbx_seq_one_letter_code
_entity_poly.pdbx_strand_id
1 'polypeptide(L)'
;MRTPRPTGQDLKLLDPDGSFRARLDADRQAIAQLSDSGRLEDLARIVHGLAGAAGTFGYAEVGNIAIELDDRFVAGEPVRAADVARLLAALEQALGLPGKSA
;
A
#
# COMPACT_ATOMS: atom_id res chain seq x y z
N MET A 1 15.63 -1.53 -15.95
CA MET A 1 15.14 -0.19 -16.38
C MET A 1 14.35 0.38 -15.21
N ARG A 2 14.74 1.52 -14.61
CA ARG A 2 13.89 2.19 -13.61
C ARG A 2 12.80 2.94 -14.38
N THR A 3 11.56 2.49 -14.28
CA THR A 3 10.43 3.30 -14.74
C THR A 3 10.40 4.60 -13.93
N PRO A 4 10.28 5.77 -14.59
CA PRO A 4 10.18 7.04 -13.87
C PRO A 4 8.97 6.98 -12.93
N ARG A 5 9.13 7.49 -11.70
CA ARG A 5 8.03 7.60 -10.74
C ARG A 5 6.96 8.52 -11.35
N PRO A 6 5.69 8.10 -11.44
CA PRO A 6 4.64 8.93 -12.00
C PRO A 6 4.51 10.23 -11.20
N THR A 7 4.35 11.34 -11.92
CA THR A 7 4.19 12.67 -11.32
C THR A 7 2.78 12.84 -10.75
N GLY A 8 2.55 13.86 -9.92
CA GLY A 8 1.21 14.16 -9.42
C GLY A 8 0.18 14.45 -10.52
N GLN A 9 0.61 14.89 -11.70
CA GLN A 9 -0.25 15.07 -12.86
C GLN A 9 -0.61 13.73 -13.51
N ASP A 10 0.32 12.77 -13.58
CA ASP A 10 0.07 11.41 -14.09
C ASP A 10 -0.93 10.67 -13.20
N LEU A 11 -0.76 10.77 -11.88
CA LEU A 11 -1.69 10.17 -10.92
C LEU A 11 -3.10 10.77 -11.04
N LYS A 12 -3.21 12.08 -11.25
CA LYS A 12 -4.50 12.76 -11.43
C LYS A 12 -5.20 12.35 -12.74
N LEU A 13 -4.44 11.96 -13.77
CA LEU A 13 -5.02 11.44 -15.00
C LEU A 13 -5.61 10.03 -14.80
N LEU A 14 -5.00 9.22 -13.93
CA LEU A 14 -5.45 7.86 -13.60
C LEU A 14 -6.58 7.84 -12.56
N ASP A 15 -6.62 8.83 -11.66
CA ASP A 15 -7.63 9.00 -10.61
C ASP A 15 -8.21 10.43 -10.63
N PRO A 16 -9.02 10.78 -11.65
CA PRO A 16 -9.49 12.16 -11.87
C PRO A 16 -10.32 12.70 -10.70
N ASP A 17 -11.09 11.83 -10.04
CA ASP A 17 -11.96 12.19 -8.91
C ASP A 17 -11.26 12.02 -7.55
N GLY A 18 -10.01 11.54 -7.52
CA GLY A 18 -9.27 11.32 -6.27
C GLY A 18 -9.81 10.19 -5.39
N SER A 19 -10.72 9.37 -5.93
CA SER A 19 -11.41 8.31 -5.19
C SER A 19 -10.45 7.21 -4.78
N PHE A 20 -9.48 6.88 -5.65
CA PHE A 20 -8.48 5.88 -5.32
C PHE A 20 -7.48 6.41 -4.30
N ARG A 21 -7.07 7.69 -4.40
CA ARG A 21 -6.23 8.32 -3.37
C ARG A 21 -6.90 8.33 -1.99
N ALA A 22 -8.20 8.63 -1.92
CA ALA A 22 -8.96 8.57 -0.68
C ALA A 22 -9.05 7.14 -0.13
N ARG A 23 -9.25 6.16 -1.01
CA ARG A 23 -9.21 4.74 -0.64
C ARG A 23 -7.83 4.34 -0.11
N LEU A 24 -6.76 4.80 -0.73
CA LEU A 24 -5.37 4.52 -0.34
C LEU A 24 -5.07 5.02 1.09
N ASP A 25 -5.56 6.21 1.45
CA ASP A 25 -5.44 6.71 2.83
C ASP A 25 -6.30 5.92 3.83
N ALA A 26 -7.51 5.53 3.44
CA ALA A 26 -8.36 4.67 4.28
C ALA A 26 -7.70 3.30 4.53
N ASP A 27 -7.13 2.68 3.49
CA ASP A 27 -6.39 1.42 3.60
C ASP A 27 -5.15 1.59 4.49
N ARG A 28 -4.40 2.69 4.35
CA ARG A 28 -3.26 3.01 5.25
C ARG A 28 -3.70 3.07 6.72
N GLN A 29 -4.77 3.79 7.02
CA GLN A 29 -5.29 3.91 8.39
C GLN A 29 -5.73 2.55 8.95
N ALA A 30 -6.39 1.74 8.13
CA ALA A 30 -6.81 0.39 8.51
C ALA A 30 -5.60 -0.52 8.77
N ILE A 31 -4.59 -0.52 7.90
CA ILE A 31 -3.35 -1.29 8.08
C ILE A 31 -2.66 -0.90 9.39
N ALA A 32 -2.56 0.40 9.70
CA ALA A 32 -1.95 0.87 10.93
C ALA A 32 -2.67 0.35 12.19
N GLN A 33 -4.02 0.32 12.17
CA GLN A 33 -4.82 -0.21 13.28
C GLN A 33 -4.76 -1.74 13.40
N LEU A 34 -4.76 -2.44 12.26
CA LEU A 34 -4.71 -3.90 12.21
C LEU A 34 -3.35 -4.45 12.63
N SER A 35 -2.28 -3.70 12.35
CA SER A 35 -0.91 -4.04 12.77
C SER A 35 -0.75 -4.13 14.28
N ASP A 36 -1.48 -3.30 15.02
CA ASP A 36 -1.45 -3.26 16.50
C ASP A 36 -2.33 -4.36 17.12
N SER A 37 -3.42 -4.73 16.45
CA SER A 37 -4.43 -5.68 16.94
C SER A 37 -4.17 -7.15 16.56
N GLY A 38 -3.18 -7.43 15.70
CA GLY A 38 -2.81 -8.80 15.29
C GLY A 38 -3.83 -9.50 14.38
N ARG A 39 -4.79 -8.75 13.79
CA ARG A 39 -5.80 -9.30 12.87
C ARG A 39 -5.24 -9.48 11.45
N LEU A 40 -4.42 -10.52 11.28
CA LEU A 40 -3.71 -10.80 10.03
C LEU A 40 -4.62 -11.11 8.84
N GLU A 41 -5.80 -11.71 9.06
CA GLU A 41 -6.74 -12.01 7.95
C GLU A 41 -7.35 -10.74 7.32
N ASP A 42 -7.70 -9.76 8.14
CA ASP A 42 -8.18 -8.45 7.65
C ASP A 42 -7.06 -7.71 6.91
N LEU A 43 -5.83 -7.81 7.42
CA LEU A 43 -4.65 -7.23 6.77
C LEU A 43 -4.41 -7.87 5.39
N ALA A 44 -4.48 -9.20 5.29
CA ALA A 44 -4.32 -9.92 4.04
C ALA A 44 -5.32 -9.47 2.98
N ARG A 45 -6.60 -9.24 3.35
CA ARG A 45 -7.62 -8.74 2.41
C ARG A 45 -7.30 -7.34 1.86
N ILE A 46 -6.81 -6.44 2.72
CA ILE A 46 -6.43 -5.09 2.28
C ILE A 46 -5.22 -5.17 1.35
N VAL A 47 -4.20 -5.94 1.74
CA VAL A 47 -2.98 -6.14 0.96
C VAL A 47 -3.29 -6.72 -0.42
N HIS A 48 -4.15 -7.74 -0.50
CA HIS A 48 -4.60 -8.33 -1.75
C HIS A 48 -5.27 -7.30 -2.69
N GLY A 49 -6.19 -6.50 -2.15
CA GLY A 49 -6.83 -5.43 -2.92
C GLY A 49 -5.84 -4.37 -3.42
N LEU A 50 -4.86 -4.04 -2.58
CA LEU A 50 -3.82 -3.06 -2.90
C LEU A 50 -2.87 -3.58 -3.99
N ALA A 51 -2.51 -4.87 -3.94
CA ALA A 51 -1.69 -5.54 -4.96
C ALA A 51 -2.34 -5.45 -6.35
N GLY A 52 -3.66 -5.64 -6.44
CA GLY A 52 -4.41 -5.55 -7.69
C GLY A 52 -4.65 -4.13 -8.19
N ALA A 53 -4.93 -3.18 -7.29
CA ALA A 53 -5.37 -1.84 -7.69
C ALA A 53 -4.22 -0.83 -7.84
N ALA A 54 -3.20 -0.88 -6.98
CA ALA A 54 -2.17 0.17 -6.89
C ALA A 54 -1.39 0.35 -8.20
N GLY A 55 -1.09 -0.73 -8.93
CA GLY A 55 -0.40 -0.66 -10.23
C GLY A 55 -1.18 0.12 -11.29
N THR A 56 -2.50 -0.06 -11.34
CA THR A 56 -3.40 0.60 -12.30
C THR A 56 -3.45 2.11 -12.12
N PHE A 57 -3.37 2.57 -10.87
CA PHE A 57 -3.46 3.99 -10.53
C PHE A 57 -2.09 4.69 -10.39
N GLY A 58 -1.00 4.03 -10.81
CA GLY A 58 0.34 4.62 -10.80
C GLY A 58 1.10 4.48 -9.48
N TYR A 59 0.61 3.72 -8.52
CA TYR A 59 1.27 3.46 -7.23
C TYR A 59 2.12 2.20 -7.28
N ALA A 60 3.02 2.10 -8.28
CA ALA A 60 3.78 0.87 -8.57
C ALA A 60 4.62 0.37 -7.38
N GLU A 61 5.23 1.28 -6.61
CA GLU A 61 6.04 0.91 -5.44
C GLU A 61 5.18 0.29 -4.32
N VAL A 62 3.99 0.87 -4.07
CA VAL A 62 2.99 0.33 -3.13
C VAL A 62 2.49 -1.03 -3.62
N GLY A 63 2.15 -1.13 -4.92
CA GLY A 63 1.68 -2.37 -5.53
C GLY A 63 2.69 -3.50 -5.43
N ASN A 64 3.97 -3.24 -5.72
CA ASN A 64 5.03 -4.26 -5.61
C ASN A 64 5.19 -4.76 -4.18
N ILE A 65 5.20 -3.86 -3.19
CA ILE A 65 5.30 -4.25 -1.78
C ILE A 65 4.06 -5.06 -1.37
N ALA A 66 2.87 -4.64 -1.81
CA ALA A 66 1.64 -5.35 -1.52
C ALA A 66 1.63 -6.76 -2.13
N ILE A 67 2.09 -6.93 -3.37
CA ILE A 67 2.24 -8.25 -4.02
C ILE A 67 3.16 -9.15 -3.18
N GLU A 68 4.33 -8.65 -2.77
CA GLU A 68 5.26 -9.43 -1.95
C GLU A 68 4.65 -9.86 -0.59
N LEU A 69 3.81 -9.02 0.02
CA LEU A 69 3.11 -9.39 1.25
C LEU A 69 1.95 -10.37 0.98
N ASP A 70 1.20 -10.17 -0.11
CA ASP A 70 0.09 -11.04 -0.52
C ASP A 70 0.58 -12.47 -0.78
N ASP A 71 1.70 -12.62 -1.50
CA ASP A 71 2.34 -13.91 -1.77
C ASP A 71 2.70 -14.63 -0.48
N ARG A 72 3.18 -13.91 0.55
CA ARG A 72 3.46 -14.50 1.86
C ARG A 72 2.21 -14.95 2.59
N PHE A 73 1.15 -14.15 2.56
CA PHE A 73 -0.14 -14.55 3.14
C PHE A 73 -0.69 -15.82 2.45
N VAL A 74 -0.62 -15.89 1.12
CA VAL A 74 -1.07 -17.05 0.33
C VAL A 74 -0.20 -18.28 0.61
N ALA A 75 1.12 -18.10 0.74
CA ALA A 75 2.06 -19.19 1.04
C ALA A 75 2.02 -19.65 2.51
N GLY A 76 1.28 -18.94 3.39
CA GLY A 76 1.29 -19.20 4.83
C GLY A 76 2.62 -18.86 5.50
N GLU A 77 3.42 -18.00 4.88
CA GLU A 77 4.69 -17.53 5.43
C GLU A 77 4.47 -16.47 6.52
N PRO A 78 5.36 -16.40 7.52
CA PRO A 78 5.25 -15.42 8.58
C PRO A 78 5.46 -14.00 8.04
N VAL A 79 4.43 -13.16 8.16
CA VAL A 79 4.52 -11.71 7.91
C VAL A 79 5.03 -11.01 9.18
N ARG A 80 6.14 -10.28 9.06
CA ARG A 80 6.76 -9.58 10.19
C ARG A 80 6.25 -8.15 10.29
N ALA A 81 6.31 -7.57 11.47
CA ALA A 81 5.98 -6.16 11.69
C ALA A 81 6.78 -5.21 10.76
N ALA A 82 8.03 -5.56 10.44
CA ALA A 82 8.87 -4.80 9.51
C ALA A 82 8.32 -4.80 8.07
N ASP A 83 7.67 -5.89 7.63
CA ASP A 83 7.07 -5.97 6.30
C ASP A 83 5.87 -5.02 6.19
N VAL A 84 5.05 -4.98 7.24
CA VAL A 84 3.88 -4.09 7.32
C VAL A 84 4.31 -2.63 7.48
N ALA A 85 5.35 -2.36 8.28
CA ALA A 85 5.93 -1.03 8.40
C ALA A 85 6.48 -0.52 7.06
N ARG A 86 7.09 -1.40 6.25
CA ARG A 86 7.56 -1.06 4.89
C ARG A 86 6.40 -0.66 3.98
N LEU A 87 5.28 -1.38 4.05
CA LEU A 87 4.07 -1.05 3.29
C LEU A 87 3.47 0.30 3.74
N LEU A 88 3.38 0.53 5.05
CA LEU A 88 2.89 1.80 5.60
C LEU A 88 3.76 2.98 5.16
N ALA A 89 5.09 2.85 5.21
CA ALA A 89 6.00 3.90 4.76
C ALA A 89 5.81 4.22 3.26
N ALA A 90 5.63 3.19 2.42
CA ALA A 90 5.36 3.39 0.99
C ALA A 90 4.03 4.12 0.74
N LEU A 91 2.98 3.77 1.51
CA LEU A 91 1.68 4.45 1.46
C LEU A 91 1.77 5.92 1.89
N GLU A 92 2.51 6.21 2.96
CA GLU A 92 2.74 7.58 3.44
C GLU A 92 3.48 8.42 2.39
N GLN A 93 4.55 7.88 1.81
CA GLN A 93 5.29 8.54 0.73
C GLN A 93 4.40 8.79 -0.49
N ALA A 94 3.60 7.81 -0.89
CA ALA A 94 2.65 7.92 -2.00
C ALA A 94 1.58 9.00 -1.77
N LEU A 95 1.11 9.16 -0.53
CA LEU A 95 0.10 10.15 -0.16
C LEU A 95 0.67 11.55 0.07
N GLY A 96 2.01 11.69 0.12
CA GLY A 96 2.70 12.92 0.48
C GLY A 96 2.59 13.25 1.96
N LEU A 97 2.38 12.25 2.81
CA LEU A 97 2.31 12.40 4.26
C LEU A 97 3.75 12.42 4.83
N PRO A 98 4.02 13.22 5.88
CA PRO A 98 5.28 13.12 6.58
C PRO A 98 5.38 11.74 7.19
N GLY A 99 6.21 10.87 6.61
CA GLY A 99 6.50 9.57 7.20
C GLY A 99 6.96 9.80 8.64
N LYS A 100 6.37 9.07 9.60
CA LYS A 100 6.85 9.11 10.98
C LYS A 100 8.33 8.74 10.93
N SER A 101 9.19 9.75 11.03
CA SER A 101 10.62 9.54 11.22
C SER A 101 10.74 8.80 12.54
N ALA A 102 11.15 7.53 12.45
CA ALA A 102 11.47 6.71 13.59
C ALA A 102 12.52 7.39 14.48
#